data_AF-Q7NDM6-F1
#
_entry.id   AF-Q7NDM6-F1
#
_cell.length_a   1.000
_cell.length_b   1.000
_cell.length_c   1.000
_cell.angle_alpha   90.00
_cell.angle_beta   90.00
_cell.angle_gamma   90.00
#
_symmetry.space_group_name_H-M   'P 1'
#
loop_
_entity.id
_entity.type
_entity.pdbx_description
1 polymer ?
#
loop_
_entity_poly.entity_id
_entity_poly.type
_entity_poly.pdbx_seq_one_letter_code
_entity_poly.pdbx_strand_id
1 'polypeptide(L)'
;MRHWNMCVVTGGKAMIRLDFEVSEDVAERLRSQAERKGLSLSQYLIELVTDAVEAEKDWPAGYFVRLAGVWADARFEEPEELPYEKRSWKDF
;
A
#
# COMPACT_ATOMS: atom_id res chain seq x y z
N MET A 1 4.51 20.94 10.85
CA MET A 1 3.62 19.76 10.93
C MET A 1 2.20 20.25 10.76
N ARG A 2 1.49 19.77 9.74
CA ARG A 2 0.10 20.17 9.45
C ARG A 2 -0.78 18.94 9.51
N HIS A 3 -1.88 19.05 10.26
CA HIS A 3 -2.89 18.00 10.42
C HIS A 3 -3.93 18.10 9.30
N TRP A 4 -4.26 16.99 8.63
CA TRP A 4 -5.22 16.95 7.54
C TRP A 4 -6.33 15.92 7.80
N ASN A 5 -7.54 16.23 7.35
CA ASN A 5 -8.72 15.38 7.48
C ASN A 5 -9.17 14.89 6.09
N MET A 6 -9.27 13.58 5.88
CA MET A 6 -9.91 12.98 4.70
C MET A 6 -11.18 12.23 5.10
N CYS A 7 -12.33 12.58 4.49
CA CYS A 7 -13.60 11.86 4.67
C CYS A 7 -13.91 11.04 3.42
N VAL A 8 -14.05 9.73 3.57
CA VAL A 8 -14.50 8.83 2.50
C VAL A 8 -15.93 8.39 2.78
N VAL A 9 -16.83 8.57 1.80
CA VAL A 9 -18.22 8.11 1.86
C VAL A 9 -18.33 6.86 0.99
N THR A 10 -18.40 5.69 1.63
CA THR A 10 -18.72 4.44 0.93
C THR A 10 -20.24 4.29 0.86
N GLY A 11 -20.74 3.83 -0.30
CA GLY A 11 -22.17 3.63 -0.56
C GLY A 11 -22.78 2.61 0.40
N GLY A 12 -23.20 3.05 1.57
CA GLY A 12 -23.80 2.22 2.61
C GLY A 12 -23.14 2.34 3.98
N LYS A 13 -23.24 3.52 4.60
CA LYS A 13 -23.25 3.74 6.07
C LYS A 13 -21.93 3.73 6.87
N ALA A 14 -20.74 3.58 6.29
CA ALA A 14 -19.49 3.78 7.02
C ALA A 14 -18.70 4.99 6.49
N MET A 15 -18.67 6.06 7.28
CA MET A 15 -17.77 7.20 7.08
C MET A 15 -16.46 6.89 7.79
N ILE A 16 -15.43 6.54 7.02
CA ILE A 16 -14.08 6.34 7.54
C ILE A 16 -13.34 7.67 7.42
N ARG A 17 -12.85 8.16 8.55
CA ARG A 17 -11.96 9.32 8.59
C ARG A 17 -10.53 8.83 8.75
N LEU A 18 -9.67 9.24 7.81
CA LEU A 18 -8.24 8.96 7.87
C LEU A 18 -7.52 10.27 8.17
N ASP A 19 -6.91 10.31 9.35
CA ASP A 19 -6.03 11.40 9.79
C ASP A 19 -4.59 10.89 9.62
N PHE A 20 -3.79 11.60 8.81
CA PHE A 20 -2.40 11.21 8.56
C PHE A 20 -1.48 12.43 8.59
N GLU A 21 -0.27 12.21 9.10
CA GLU A 21 0.76 13.23 9.20
C GLU A 21 1.82 13.01 8.13
N VAL A 22 2.16 14.09 7.43
CA VAL A 22 3.23 14.12 6.45
C VAL A 22 4.13 15.32 6.71
N SER A 23 5.36 15.24 6.19
CA SER A 23 6.26 16.38 6.17
C SER A 23 5.69 17.51 5.30
N GLU A 24 6.18 18.73 5.55
CA GLU A 24 5.66 19.93 4.90
C GLU A 24 5.85 19.91 3.38
N ASP A 25 7.00 19.43 2.93
CA ASP A 25 7.33 19.27 1.52
C ASP A 25 6.38 18.28 0.81
N VAL A 26 5.96 17.22 1.49
CA VAL A 26 5.00 16.25 0.96
C VAL A 26 3.61 16.87 0.89
N ALA A 27 3.17 17.63 1.90
CA ALA A 27 1.88 18.32 1.88
C ALA A 27 1.79 19.34 0.73
N GLU A 28 2.85 20.13 0.52
CA GLU A 28 2.97 21.10 -0.58
C GLU A 28 2.87 20.41 -1.95
N ARG A 29 3.57 19.28 -2.11
CA ARG A 29 3.52 18.48 -3.33
C ARG A 29 2.13 17.93 -3.61
N LEU A 30 1.46 17.38 -2.61
CA LEU A 30 0.10 16.84 -2.75
C LEU A 30 -0.89 17.92 -3.18
N ARG A 31 -0.82 19.12 -2.59
CA ARG A 31 -1.65 20.27 -3.02
C ARG A 31 -1.36 20.66 -4.46
N SER A 32 -0.08 20.83 -4.80
CA SER A 32 0.33 21.22 -6.16
C SER A 32 -0.14 20.23 -7.21
N GLN A 33 -0.13 18.93 -6.89
CA GLN A 33 -0.64 17.88 -7.78
C GLN A 33 -2.16 17.91 -7.91
N ALA A 34 -2.88 18.12 -6.81
CA ALA A 34 -4.34 18.28 -6.82
C ALA A 34 -4.76 19.49 -7.69
N GLU A 35 -4.10 20.64 -7.52
CA GLU A 35 -4.35 21.86 -8.31
C GLU A 35 -4.10 21.66 -9.81
N ARG A 36 -3.01 20.97 -10.17
CA ARG A 36 -2.71 20.65 -11.59
C ARG A 36 -3.77 19.77 -12.24
N LYS A 37 -4.45 18.94 -11.45
CA LYS A 37 -5.57 18.11 -11.90
C LYS A 37 -6.93 18.80 -11.79
N GLY A 38 -7.00 20.03 -11.25
CA GLY A 38 -8.25 20.73 -11.01
C GLY A 38 -9.11 20.09 -9.91
N LEU A 39 -8.51 19.32 -9.01
CA LEU A 39 -9.18 18.60 -7.93
C LEU A 39 -8.97 19.29 -6.59
N SER A 40 -9.94 19.15 -5.69
CA SER A 40 -9.69 19.41 -4.27
C SER A 40 -8.70 18.40 -3.71
N LEU A 41 -7.98 18.75 -2.65
CA LEU A 41 -7.01 17.82 -2.06
C LEU A 41 -7.65 16.52 -1.59
N SER A 42 -8.84 16.56 -0.99
CA SER A 42 -9.55 15.35 -0.56
C SER A 42 -9.91 14.44 -1.73
N GLN A 43 -10.40 15.00 -2.84
CA GLN A 43 -10.68 14.24 -4.07
C GLN A 43 -9.40 13.62 -4.63
N TYR A 44 -8.32 14.40 -4.68
CA TYR A 44 -7.03 13.91 -5.15
C TYR A 44 -6.49 12.75 -4.29
N LEU A 45 -6.63 12.85 -2.97
CA LEU A 45 -6.21 11.77 -2.07
C LEU A 45 -7.09 10.53 -2.20
N ILE A 46 -8.39 10.69 -2.42
CA ILE A 46 -9.30 9.56 -2.69
C ILE A 46 -8.88 8.87 -3.98
N GLU A 47 -8.63 9.62 -5.06
CA GLU A 47 -8.11 9.06 -6.32
C GLU A 47 -6.79 8.33 -6.09
N LEU A 48 -5.84 8.95 -5.40
CA LEU A 48 -4.52 8.36 -5.14
C LEU A 48 -4.61 7.03 -4.38
N VAL A 49 -5.47 6.97 -3.34
CA VAL A 49 -5.69 5.74 -2.57
C VAL A 49 -6.43 4.70 -3.38
N THR A 50 -7.42 5.11 -4.19
CA THR A 50 -8.18 4.21 -5.06
C THR A 50 -7.26 3.60 -6.11
N ASP A 51 -6.48 4.44 -6.80
CA ASP A 51 -5.48 4.03 -7.79
C ASP A 51 -4.45 3.08 -7.17
N ALA A 52 -3.97 3.38 -5.97
CA ALA A 52 -3.01 2.52 -5.27
C ALA A 52 -3.60 1.14 -4.94
N VAL A 53 -4.83 1.09 -4.41
CA VAL A 53 -5.51 -0.17 -4.05
C VAL A 53 -5.94 -0.96 -5.29
N GLU A 54 -6.36 -0.27 -6.35
CA GLU A 54 -6.71 -0.90 -7.62
C GLU A 54 -5.47 -1.41 -8.37
N ALA A 55 -4.35 -0.68 -8.30
CA ALA A 55 -3.06 -1.12 -8.81
C ALA A 55 -2.48 -2.29 -8.00
N GLU A 56 -2.79 -2.40 -6.71
CA GLU A 56 -2.39 -3.51 -5.83
C GLU A 56 -3.18 -4.81 -6.07
N LYS A 57 -4.14 -4.85 -6.99
CA LYS A 57 -4.84 -6.12 -7.29
C LYS A 57 -3.92 -7.20 -7.85
N ASP A 58 -2.78 -6.82 -8.45
CA ASP A 58 -1.71 -7.74 -8.81
C ASP A 58 -0.37 -7.01 -8.85
N TRP A 59 0.72 -7.68 -8.45
CA TRP A 59 2.06 -7.20 -8.75
C TRP A 59 2.20 -7.03 -10.28
N PRO A 60 2.91 -5.99 -10.77
CA PRO A 60 3.08 -5.81 -12.20
C PRO A 60 3.56 -7.11 -12.85
N ALA A 61 3.01 -7.48 -14.01
CA ALA A 61 3.37 -8.73 -14.67
C ALA A 61 4.91 -8.89 -14.75
N GLY A 62 5.40 -10.04 -14.29
CA GLY A 62 6.83 -10.35 -14.24
C GLY A 62 7.63 -9.57 -13.19
N TYR A 63 7.01 -8.88 -12.23
CA TYR A 63 7.72 -8.16 -11.16
C TYR A 63 8.63 -9.08 -10.33
N PHE A 64 8.12 -10.22 -9.86
CA PHE A 64 8.92 -11.20 -9.12
C PHE A 64 10.02 -11.82 -9.97
N VAL A 65 9.74 -12.08 -11.26
CA VAL A 65 10.75 -12.56 -12.21
C VAL A 65 11.89 -11.54 -12.38
N ARG A 66 11.59 -10.24 -12.40
CA ARG A 66 12.61 -9.19 -12.46
C ARG A 66 13.37 -9.00 -11.15
N LEU A 67 12.67 -9.13 -10.01
CA LEU A 67 13.23 -8.86 -8.69
C LEU A 67 14.04 -10.04 -8.14
N ALA A 68 13.48 -11.23 -8.20
CA ALA A 68 14.03 -12.45 -7.61
C ALA A 68 14.59 -13.43 -8.66
N GLY A 69 14.41 -13.13 -9.96
CA GLY A 69 14.76 -14.05 -11.04
C GLY A 69 13.74 -15.18 -11.19
N VAL A 70 14.07 -16.12 -12.07
CA VAL A 70 13.44 -17.45 -12.12
C VAL A 70 14.51 -18.48 -11.77
N TRP A 71 14.09 -19.59 -11.17
CA TRP A 71 14.96 -20.74 -10.98
C TRP A 71 15.46 -21.20 -12.35
N ALA A 72 16.78 -21.44 -12.46
CA ALA A 72 17.42 -21.76 -13.74
C ALA A 72 16.94 -23.10 -14.31
N ASP A 73 16.45 -24.01 -13.46
CA ASP A 73 15.84 -25.27 -13.84
C ASP A 73 14.60 -25.59 -12.97
N ALA A 74 13.62 -26.27 -13.58
CA ALA A 74 12.40 -26.74 -12.91
C ALA A 74 12.66 -27.91 -11.94
N ARG A 75 13.90 -28.09 -11.48
CA ARG A 75 14.36 -29.23 -10.66
C ARG A 75 14.53 -28.87 -9.20
N PHE A 76 14.16 -27.66 -8.79
CA PHE A 76 14.09 -27.35 -7.38
C PHE A 76 12.94 -28.12 -6.74
N GLU A 77 13.29 -29.21 -6.08
CA GLU A 77 12.41 -29.88 -5.15
C GLU A 77 12.36 -29.04 -3.89
N GLU A 78 11.15 -28.59 -3.53
CA GLU A 78 10.92 -27.93 -2.25
C GLU A 78 11.42 -28.87 -1.14
N PRO A 79 12.35 -28.42 -0.27
CA PRO A 79 12.86 -29.26 0.79
C PRO A 79 11.71 -29.69 1.70
N GLU A 80 11.78 -30.91 2.21
CA GLU A 80 10.79 -31.44 3.15
C GLU A 80 10.64 -30.45 4.33
N GLU A 81 9.41 -30.04 4.62
CA GLU A 81 9.12 -29.19 5.77
C GLU A 81 9.52 -29.93 7.06
N LEU A 82 10.62 -29.50 7.67
CA LEU A 82 11.03 -30.01 8.97
C LEU A 82 10.08 -29.47 10.05
N PRO A 83 9.80 -30.26 11.09
CA PRO A 83 9.00 -29.79 12.20
C PRO A 83 9.66 -28.57 12.85
N TYR A 84 8.97 -27.43 12.82
CA TYR A 84 9.43 -26.21 13.48
C TYR A 84 9.47 -26.41 15.00
N GLU A 85 10.52 -25.92 15.65
CA GLU A 85 10.57 -25.80 17.10
C GLU A 85 9.52 -24.79 17.56
N LYS A 86 8.48 -25.25 18.26
CA LYS A 86 7.49 -24.37 18.88
C LYS A 86 8.11 -23.76 20.14
N ARG A 87 8.79 -22.62 19.99
CA ARG A 87 9.19 -21.81 21.16
C ARG A 87 7.98 -21.03 21.67
N SER A 88 7.65 -21.20 22.93
CA SER A 88 6.60 -20.44 23.58
C SER A 88 7.14 -19.05 23.93
N TRP A 89 6.28 -18.02 23.87
CA TRP A 89 6.66 -16.69 24.34
C TRP A 89 7.06 -16.66 25.82
N LYS A 90 6.69 -17.70 26.59
CA LYS A 90 7.05 -17.87 28.00
C LYS A 90 8.50 -18.32 28.22
N ASP A 91 9.24 -18.63 27.16
CA ASP A 91 10.64 -19.06 27.22
C ASP A 91 11.61 -17.87 27.08
N PHE A 92 11.10 -16.63 27.05
CA PHE A 92 11.85 -15.37 27.00
C PHE A 92 11.77 -14.59 28.32
#